data_AF-A0A7V1AIC8-F1
#
_entry.id   AF-A0A7V1AIC8-F1
#
_cell.length_a   1.000
_cell.length_b   1.000
_cell.length_c   1.000
_cell.angle_alpha   90.00
_cell.angle_beta   90.00
_cell.angle_gamma   90.00
#
_symmetry.space_group_name_H-M   'P 1'
#
loop_
_entity.id
_entity.type
_entity.pdbx_description
1 polymer ?
#
loop_
_entity_poly.entity_id
_entity_poly.type
_entity_poly.pdbx_seq_one_letter_code
_entity_poly.pdbx_strand_id
1 'polypeptide(L)'
;MIAENQQISRRQLSQQVSERFNWRSPKGVEGLKWILLTTCEVRRFEQAIEKLQWYCLRLGIEIYHRTLKSGCKIEQRQLGSAERIETCLAIDMVVAWRIYHLTKLGRETPDVACTVFFEDTEWKALVAYKTQNPIPPEKPPTL
;
A
#
# COMPACT_ATOMS: atom_id res chain seq x y z
N MET A 1 -9.84 -25.49 32.33
CA MET A 1 -10.77 -26.14 31.37
C MET A 1 -10.40 -25.60 30.00
N ILE A 2 -9.43 -26.25 29.37
CA ILE A 2 -8.73 -25.80 28.16
C ILE A 2 -9.57 -26.29 26.98
N ALA A 3 -10.17 -25.36 26.22
CA ALA A 3 -10.88 -25.71 25.00
C ALA A 3 -9.87 -26.02 23.90
N GLU A 4 -10.11 -27.14 23.23
CA GLU A 4 -9.19 -27.83 22.35
C GLU A 4 -8.80 -27.02 21.12
N ASN A 5 -7.50 -27.00 20.90
CA ASN A 5 -6.82 -26.50 19.72
C ASN A 5 -7.16 -27.42 18.53
N GLN A 6 -8.16 -27.05 17.72
CA GLN A 6 -8.48 -27.78 16.50
C GLN A 6 -7.34 -27.62 15.49
N GLN A 7 -6.43 -28.59 15.52
CA GLN A 7 -5.50 -28.93 14.45
C GLN A 7 -6.32 -29.27 13.19
N ILE A 8 -6.58 -28.26 12.36
CA ILE A 8 -7.11 -28.48 11.02
C ILE A 8 -6.02 -29.20 10.22
N SER A 9 -6.15 -30.52 10.11
CA SER A 9 -5.24 -31.39 9.38
C SER A 9 -5.17 -30.98 7.90
N ARG A 10 -3.96 -30.75 7.38
CA ARG A 10 -3.71 -30.47 5.94
C ARG A 10 -4.32 -31.51 4.99
N ARG A 11 -4.65 -32.72 5.48
CA ARG A 11 -5.29 -33.80 4.70
C ARG A 11 -6.82 -33.64 4.52
N GLN A 12 -7.51 -32.84 5.34
CA GLN A 12 -8.96 -32.62 5.19
C GLN A 12 -9.31 -31.55 4.15
N LEU A 13 -8.33 -30.77 3.68
CA LEU A 13 -8.54 -29.73 2.66
C LEU A 13 -8.55 -30.26 1.22
N SER A 14 -8.39 -31.58 0.99
CA SER A 14 -8.01 -32.11 -0.33
C SER A 14 -8.94 -33.17 -0.95
N GLN A 15 -10.25 -33.18 -0.67
CA GLN A 15 -11.14 -34.17 -1.30
C GLN A 15 -12.36 -33.66 -2.07
N GLN A 16 -12.50 -32.36 -2.30
CA GLN A 16 -13.55 -31.85 -3.20
C GLN A 16 -13.09 -30.61 -3.99
N VAL A 17 -12.15 -30.77 -4.92
CA VAL A 17 -11.97 -29.79 -6.00
C VAL A 17 -11.60 -30.54 -7.28
N SER A 18 -12.61 -31.16 -7.90
CA SER A 18 -12.53 -31.65 -9.27
C SER A 18 -13.63 -31.01 -10.11
N GLU A 19 -13.65 -29.67 -10.13
CA GLU A 19 -14.33 -28.93 -11.20
C GLU A 19 -13.44 -27.78 -11.64
N ARG A 20 -13.12 -27.82 -12.94
CA ARG A 20 -12.17 -26.97 -13.64
C ARG A 20 -12.74 -25.55 -13.74
N PHE A 21 -12.65 -24.75 -12.67
CA PHE A 21 -13.10 -23.36 -12.67
C PHE A 21 -12.16 -22.49 -13.51
N ASN A 22 -12.37 -22.50 -14.83
CA ASN A 22 -11.76 -21.58 -15.78
C ASN A 22 -12.49 -20.23 -15.73
N TRP A 23 -12.36 -19.46 -14.65
CA TRP A 23 -13.09 -18.20 -14.43
C TRP A 23 -12.54 -17.00 -15.27
N ARG A 24 -11.96 -17.26 -16.46
CA ARG A 24 -11.36 -16.29 -17.41
C ARG A 24 -9.86 -15.98 -17.24
N SER A 25 -9.02 -16.96 -16.95
CA SER A 25 -7.57 -16.76 -17.17
C SER A 25 -7.28 -16.65 -18.67
N PRO A 26 -6.43 -15.71 -19.12
CA PRO A 26 -5.93 -15.70 -20.49
C PRO A 26 -5.31 -17.05 -20.87
N LYS A 27 -5.40 -17.43 -22.15
CA LYS A 27 -4.85 -18.70 -22.64
C LYS A 27 -3.36 -18.80 -22.26
N GLY A 28 -2.99 -19.89 -21.60
CA GLY A 28 -1.61 -20.15 -21.16
C GLY A 28 -1.22 -19.52 -19.81
N VAL A 29 -2.12 -18.83 -19.12
CA VAL A 29 -1.87 -18.26 -17.79
C VAL A 29 -2.58 -19.09 -16.72
N GLU A 30 -1.85 -19.46 -15.67
CA GLU A 30 -2.43 -20.17 -14.53
C GLU A 30 -3.50 -19.33 -13.83
N GLY A 31 -4.57 -19.97 -13.36
CA GLY A 31 -5.63 -19.35 -12.58
C GLY A 31 -5.11 -18.71 -11.30
N LEU A 32 -5.55 -17.48 -10.99
CA LEU A 32 -5.30 -16.89 -9.69
C LEU A 32 -6.00 -17.73 -8.62
N LYS A 33 -5.22 -18.27 -7.67
CA LYS A 33 -5.74 -19.06 -6.55
C LYS A 33 -5.28 -18.44 -5.24
N TRP A 34 -6.23 -17.98 -4.43
CA TRP A 34 -5.98 -17.48 -3.08
C TRP A 34 -6.74 -18.31 -2.05
N ILE A 35 -6.07 -18.59 -0.93
CA ILE A 35 -6.65 -19.15 0.28
C ILE A 35 -6.40 -18.14 1.38
N LEU A 36 -7.48 -17.53 1.89
CA LEU A 36 -7.40 -16.51 2.94
C LEU A 36 -7.86 -17.12 4.26
N LEU A 37 -6.98 -17.08 5.26
CA LEU A 37 -7.32 -17.42 6.64
C LEU A 37 -7.58 -16.13 7.40
N THR A 38 -8.70 -16.06 8.12
CA THR A 38 -9.09 -14.87 8.86
C THR A 38 -9.73 -15.25 10.19
N THR A 39 -9.52 -14.41 11.20
CA THR A 39 -10.22 -14.46 12.49
C THR A 39 -11.56 -13.73 12.46
N CYS A 40 -11.83 -12.97 11.39
CA CYS A 40 -13.11 -12.31 11.19
C CYS A 40 -14.16 -13.34 10.79
N GLU A 41 -15.35 -13.23 11.38
CA GLU A 41 -16.46 -14.11 11.02
C GLU A 41 -16.96 -13.84 9.60
N VAL A 42 -17.25 -14.91 8.85
CA VAL A 42 -17.79 -14.86 7.49
C VAL A 42 -18.95 -15.84 7.39
N ARG A 43 -20.18 -15.32 7.42
CA ARG A 43 -21.43 -16.07 7.29
C ARG A 43 -22.12 -15.90 5.94
N ARG A 44 -21.79 -14.85 5.20
CA ARG A 44 -22.43 -14.50 3.91
C ARG A 44 -21.39 -14.16 2.84
N PHE A 45 -21.78 -14.28 1.58
CA PHE A 45 -20.90 -14.05 0.44
C PHE A 45 -20.33 -12.62 0.41
N GLU A 46 -21.16 -11.62 0.75
CA GLU A 46 -20.76 -10.21 0.77
C GLU A 46 -19.63 -9.97 1.78
N GLN A 47 -19.65 -10.68 2.91
CA GLN A 47 -18.60 -10.60 3.92
C GLN A 47 -17.29 -11.22 3.40
N ALA A 48 -17.36 -12.30 2.61
CA ALA A 48 -16.18 -12.89 1.98
C ALA A 48 -15.56 -11.92 0.96
N ILE A 49 -16.38 -11.25 0.14
CA ILE A 49 -15.93 -10.22 -0.80
C ILE A 49 -15.27 -9.05 -0.08
N GLU A 50 -15.84 -8.60 1.04
CA GLU A 50 -15.21 -7.56 1.86
C GLU A 50 -13.81 -7.97 2.34
N LYS A 51 -13.64 -9.21 2.84
CA LYS A 51 -12.31 -9.67 3.31
C LYS A 51 -11.32 -9.80 2.17
N LEU A 52 -11.79 -10.22 0.99
CA LEU A 52 -10.98 -10.21 -0.22
C LEU A 52 -10.54 -8.78 -0.59
N GLN A 53 -11.45 -7.81 -0.54
CA GLN A 53 -11.13 -6.40 -0.80
C GLN A 53 -10.10 -5.87 0.20
N TRP A 54 -10.22 -6.19 1.50
CA TRP A 54 -9.21 -5.83 2.50
C TRP A 54 -7.85 -6.45 2.17
N TYR A 55 -7.83 -7.72 1.78
CA TYR A 55 -6.58 -8.40 1.42
C TYR A 55 -5.94 -7.82 0.16
N CYS A 56 -6.72 -7.35 -0.81
CA CYS A 56 -6.21 -6.66 -1.99
C CYS A 56 -5.43 -5.38 -1.62
N LEU A 57 -5.74 -4.72 -0.50
CA LEU A 57 -5.01 -3.55 -0.03
C LEU A 57 -3.60 -3.89 0.50
N ARG A 58 -3.29 -5.18 0.74
CA ARG A 58 -1.98 -5.64 1.23
C ARG A 58 -0.83 -5.17 0.34
N LEU A 59 -1.05 -5.06 -0.97
CA LEU A 59 -0.02 -4.62 -1.91
C LEU A 59 0.54 -3.23 -1.59
N GLY A 60 -0.18 -2.40 -0.83
CA GLY A 60 0.30 -1.10 -0.37
C GLY A 60 1.66 -1.16 0.35
N ILE A 61 1.92 -2.22 1.12
CA ILE A 61 3.21 -2.38 1.82
C ILE A 61 4.39 -2.57 0.85
N GLU A 62 4.15 -3.22 -0.30
CA GLU A 62 5.17 -3.41 -1.33
C GLU A 62 5.47 -2.10 -2.05
N ILE A 63 4.46 -1.24 -2.25
CA ILE A 63 4.69 0.13 -2.74
C ILE A 63 5.51 0.93 -1.73
N TYR A 64 5.14 0.89 -0.45
CA TYR A 64 5.88 1.57 0.62
C TYR A 64 7.34 1.12 0.70
N HIS A 65 7.62 -0.19 0.71
CA HIS A 65 8.98 -0.71 0.70
C HIS A 65 9.77 -0.30 -0.55
N ARG A 66 9.13 -0.26 -1.72
CA ARG A 66 9.76 0.26 -2.94
C ARG A 66 10.06 1.75 -2.82
N THR A 67 9.16 2.56 -2.27
CA THR A 67 9.41 3.99 -2.03
C THR A 67 10.61 4.17 -1.10
N LEU A 68 10.69 3.37 -0.03
CA LEU A 68 11.80 3.43 0.93
C LEU A 68 13.13 3.01 0.28
N LYS A 69 13.16 1.88 -0.45
CA LYS A 69 14.39 1.34 -1.04
C LYS A 69 14.84 2.10 -2.29
N SER A 70 13.95 2.32 -3.25
CA SER A 70 14.29 2.92 -4.54
C SER A 70 14.12 4.44 -4.55
N GLY A 71 13.12 4.97 -3.83
CA GLY A 71 12.87 6.40 -3.73
C GLY A 71 13.83 7.07 -2.75
N CYS A 72 13.80 6.68 -1.47
CA CYS A 72 14.68 7.22 -0.42
C CYS A 72 16.10 6.64 -0.46
N LYS A 73 16.35 5.58 -1.27
CA LYS A 73 17.68 4.99 -1.49
C LYS A 73 18.37 4.53 -0.20
N ILE A 74 17.60 4.01 0.75
CA ILE A 74 18.12 3.64 2.09
C ILE A 74 19.30 2.65 2.04
N GLU A 75 19.32 1.76 1.04
CA GLU A 75 20.37 0.74 0.86
C GLU A 75 21.70 1.32 0.33
N GLN A 76 21.71 2.58 -0.10
CA GLN A 76 22.91 3.27 -0.62
C GLN A 76 23.61 4.14 0.44
N ARG A 77 23.01 4.28 1.64
CA ARG A 77 23.55 5.15 2.69
C ARG A 77 24.78 4.52 3.35
N GLN A 78 25.86 5.28 3.47
CA GLN A 78 27.14 4.85 4.05
C GLN A 78 27.41 5.61 5.36
N LEU A 79 26.52 5.48 6.34
CA LEU A 79 26.69 6.11 7.65
C LEU A 79 27.59 5.24 8.53
N GLY A 80 28.57 5.86 9.18
CA GLY A 80 29.67 5.17 9.87
C GLY A 80 29.30 4.42 11.16
N SER A 81 28.02 4.32 11.54
CA SER A 81 27.57 3.52 12.67
C SER A 81 26.13 3.04 12.48
N ALA A 82 25.78 1.90 13.10
CA ALA A 82 24.43 1.34 13.05
C ALA A 82 23.39 2.32 13.58
N GLU A 83 23.65 2.98 14.72
CA GLU A 83 22.77 3.98 15.32
C GLU A 83 22.43 5.14 14.35
N ARG A 84 23.41 5.60 13.57
CA ARG A 84 23.19 6.65 12.57
C ARG A 84 22.34 6.14 11.40
N ILE A 85 22.54 4.89 10.97
CA ILE A 85 21.71 4.23 9.96
C ILE A 85 20.27 4.13 10.46
N GLU A 86 20.05 3.65 11.68
CA GLU A 86 18.72 3.51 12.28
C GLU A 86 18.00 4.84 12.42
N THR A 87 18.70 5.88 12.87
CA THR A 87 18.15 7.24 12.98
C THR A 87 17.74 7.78 11.60
N CYS A 88 18.59 7.59 10.59
CA CYS A 88 18.27 8.02 9.23
C CYS A 88 17.09 7.22 8.65
N LEU A 89 17.05 5.92 8.91
CA LEU A 89 15.96 5.04 8.50
C LEU A 89 14.63 5.48 9.11
N ALA A 90 14.61 5.88 10.38
CA ALA A 90 13.42 6.42 11.03
C ALA A 90 12.84 7.63 10.29
N ILE A 91 13.69 8.56 9.86
CA ILE A 91 13.27 9.73 9.07
C ILE A 91 12.78 9.28 7.69
N ASP A 92 13.51 8.41 7.00
CA ASP A 92 13.14 7.92 5.67
C ASP A 92 11.82 7.16 5.68
N MET A 93 11.48 6.44 6.76
CA MET A 93 10.19 5.76 6.92
C MET A 93 9.02 6.76 6.89
N VAL A 94 9.14 7.90 7.59
CA VAL A 94 8.12 8.95 7.58
C VAL A 94 8.03 9.62 6.21
N VAL A 95 9.17 9.92 5.58
CA VAL A 95 9.23 10.51 4.24
C VAL A 95 8.59 9.57 3.20
N ALA A 96 8.96 8.29 3.22
CA ALA A 96 8.42 7.29 2.30
C ALA A 96 6.90 7.13 2.46
N TRP A 97 6.39 7.18 3.69
CA TRP A 97 4.95 7.13 3.93
C TRP A 97 4.25 8.38 3.37
N ARG A 98 4.80 9.59 3.60
CA ARG A 98 4.24 10.82 3.04
C ARG A 98 4.19 10.81 1.50
N ILE A 99 5.27 10.35 0.86
CA ILE A 99 5.33 10.20 -0.61
C ILE A 99 4.27 9.20 -1.08
N TYR A 100 4.16 8.03 -0.42
CA TYR A 100 3.16 7.03 -0.76
C TYR A 100 1.73 7.57 -0.60
N HIS A 101 1.45 8.26 0.50
CA HIS A 101 0.16 8.88 0.78
C HIS A 101 -0.21 9.92 -0.28
N LEU A 102 0.68 10.87 -0.57
CA LEU A 102 0.45 11.88 -1.60
C LEU A 102 0.17 11.25 -2.97
N THR A 103 0.94 10.23 -3.34
CA THR A 103 0.75 9.51 -4.61
C THR A 103 -0.61 8.81 -4.67
N LYS A 104 -1.08 8.25 -3.55
CA LYS A 104 -2.41 7.63 -3.45
C LYS A 104 -3.51 8.69 -3.57
N LEU A 105 -3.36 9.79 -2.84
CA LEU A 105 -4.33 10.88 -2.81
C LEU A 105 -4.51 11.54 -4.18
N GLY A 106 -3.41 11.83 -4.89
CA GLY A 106 -3.48 12.37 -6.26
C GLY A 106 -4.07 11.41 -7.30
N ARG A 107 -4.14 10.10 -7.01
CA ARG A 107 -4.81 9.12 -7.89
C ARG A 107 -6.28 8.94 -7.57
N GLU A 108 -6.64 8.94 -6.29
CA GLU A 108 -8.00 8.68 -5.83
C GLU A 108 -8.87 9.95 -5.85
N THR A 109 -8.26 11.11 -5.61
CA THR A 109 -8.93 12.41 -5.55
C THR A 109 -8.09 13.49 -6.23
N PRO A 110 -7.88 13.43 -7.57
CA PRO A 110 -7.03 14.38 -8.28
C PRO A 110 -7.57 15.82 -8.25
N ASP A 111 -8.88 16.00 -8.20
CA ASP A 111 -9.52 17.32 -8.41
C ASP A 111 -9.59 18.18 -7.13
N VAL A 112 -9.17 17.67 -5.98
CA VAL A 112 -9.19 18.43 -4.72
C VAL A 112 -8.00 19.38 -4.66
N ALA A 113 -8.15 20.51 -3.95
CA ALA A 113 -7.06 21.46 -3.76
C ALA A 113 -5.87 20.80 -3.04
N CYS A 114 -4.64 21.11 -3.47
CA CYS A 114 -3.41 20.56 -2.90
C CYS A 114 -3.21 20.89 -1.40
N THR A 115 -3.96 21.86 -0.89
CA THR A 115 -4.01 22.24 0.53
C THR A 115 -4.56 21.14 1.45
N VAL A 116 -5.13 20.07 0.92
CA VAL A 116 -5.47 18.89 1.73
C VAL A 116 -4.24 18.13 2.21
N PHE A 117 -3.08 18.33 1.58
CA PHE A 117 -1.82 17.65 1.90
C PHE A 117 -0.70 18.62 2.26
N PHE A 118 -0.60 19.75 1.55
CA PHE A 118 0.46 20.73 1.71
C PHE A 118 -0.02 21.93 2.53
N GLU A 119 0.84 22.43 3.41
CA GLU A 119 0.64 23.73 4.05
C GLU A 119 0.79 24.87 3.03
N ASP A 120 0.29 26.05 3.41
CA ASP A 120 0.26 27.22 2.52
C ASP A 120 1.65 27.60 1.98
N THR A 121 2.67 27.53 2.83
CA THR A 121 4.06 27.80 2.46
C THR A 121 4.65 26.71 1.59
N GLU A 122 4.31 25.45 1.84
CA GLU A 122 4.85 24.28 1.13
C GLU A 122 4.41 24.26 -0.33
N TRP A 123 3.10 24.40 -0.60
CA TRP A 123 2.61 24.35 -1.98
C TRP A 123 3.06 25.58 -2.78
N LYS A 124 3.12 26.76 -2.15
CA LYS A 124 3.64 27.99 -2.80
C LYS A 124 5.10 27.83 -3.18
N ALA A 125 5.93 27.32 -2.26
CA ALA A 125 7.33 27.04 -2.54
C ALA A 125 7.48 25.99 -3.66
N LEU A 126 6.66 24.95 -3.65
CA LEU A 126 6.68 23.90 -4.67
C LEU A 126 6.27 24.43 -6.05
N VAL A 127 5.22 25.26 -6.12
CA VAL A 127 4.78 25.90 -7.36
C VAL A 127 5.86 26.84 -7.88
N ALA A 128 6.45 27.67 -7.02
CA ALA A 128 7.52 28.57 -7.42
C ALA A 128 8.73 27.81 -7.97
N TYR A 129 9.12 26.72 -7.28
CA TYR A 129 10.18 25.84 -7.74
C TYR A 129 9.84 25.15 -9.08
N LYS A 130 8.61 24.65 -9.25
CA LYS A 130 8.22 23.92 -10.45
C LYS A 130 8.03 24.81 -11.67
N THR A 131 7.47 26.01 -11.48
CA THR A 131 7.16 26.97 -12.55
C THR A 131 8.30 27.94 -12.82
N GLN A 132 9.33 27.97 -11.95
CA GLN A 132 10.42 28.96 -11.97
C GLN A 132 9.90 30.41 -11.88
N ASN A 133 8.74 30.60 -11.25
CA ASN A 133 8.10 31.90 -11.05
C ASN A 133 7.88 32.13 -9.55
N PRO A 134 8.45 33.18 -8.93
CA PRO A 134 8.30 33.43 -7.50
C PRO A 134 6.90 33.87 -7.08
N ILE A 135 6.00 34.18 -8.03
CA ILE A 135 4.64 34.63 -7.77
C ILE A 135 3.70 33.42 -7.89
N PRO A 136 3.19 32.86 -6.77
CA PRO A 136 2.22 31.77 -6.81
C PRO A 136 0.85 32.27 -7.28
N PRO A 137 0.01 31.39 -7.86
CA PRO A 137 -1.36 31.73 -8.23
C PRO A 137 -2.20 32.07 -6.99
N GLU A 138 -3.26 32.87 -7.17
CA GLU A 138 -4.18 33.23 -6.07
C GLU A 138 -4.92 32.02 -5.51
N LYS A 139 -5.20 31.02 -6.35
CA LYS A 139 -5.90 29.79 -5.97
C LYS A 139 -4.92 28.62 -5.91
N PRO A 140 -4.99 27.78 -4.86
CA PRO A 140 -4.18 26.58 -4.79
C PRO A 140 -4.45 25.66 -6.00
N PRO A 141 -3.41 25.08 -6.61
CA PRO A 141 -3.57 24.01 -7.59
C PRO A 141 -4.27 22.79 -7.00
N THR A 142 -4.73 21.90 -7.87
CA THR A 142 -5.20 20.57 -7.46
C THR A 142 -4.02 19.62 -7.16
N LEU A 143 -4.31 18.42 -6.65
CA LEU A 143 -3.31 17.38 -6.37
C LEU A 143 -2.72 16.73 -7.64
#